data_AF-A0AAJ1RXZ8-F1
#
_entry.id   AF-A0AAJ1RXZ8-F1
#
_cell.length_a   1.000
_cell.length_b   1.000
_cell.length_c   1.000
_cell.angle_alpha   90.00
_cell.angle_beta   90.00
_cell.angle_gamma   90.00
#
_symmetry.space_group_name_H-M   'P 1'
#
loop_
_entity.id
_entity.type
_entity.pdbx_description
1 polymer ?
#
loop_
_entity_poly.entity_id
_entity_poly.type
_entity_poly.pdbx_seq_one_letter_code
_entity_poly.pdbx_strand_id
1 'polypeptide(L)'
;MSAIEIIKALEGPAGLVIGAFGKGWFDRQVNKSSARRTDAETDEIVARAAAALVDPLTKRVNQLSERVEKLETENAATKSRLRDAVDYIRTLLLWISVHIQDKTPPPPPGGLEI
;
A
#
# COMPACT_ATOMS: atom_id res chain seq x y z
N MET A 1 0.54 4.14 18.97
CA MET A 1 0.60 2.69 19.20
C MET A 1 1.88 2.40 19.95
N SER A 2 1.75 1.86 21.16
CA SER A 2 2.86 1.68 22.11
C SER A 2 3.49 0.29 21.92
N ALA A 3 4.80 0.14 22.14
CA ALA A 3 5.53 -1.14 22.04
C ALA A 3 4.90 -2.28 22.88
N ILE A 4 4.11 -1.92 23.89
CA ILE A 4 3.35 -2.85 24.73
C ILE A 4 2.23 -3.56 23.94
N GLU A 5 1.67 -2.95 22.90
CA GLU A 5 0.63 -3.56 22.05
C GLU A 5 1.18 -4.67 21.14
N ILE A 6 2.46 -4.57 20.74
CA ILE A 6 3.13 -5.57 19.89
C ILE A 6 3.46 -6.84 20.68
N ILE A 7 3.81 -6.72 21.96
CA ILE A 7 4.10 -7.87 22.83
C ILE A 7 2.83 -8.69 23.10
N LYS A 8 1.66 -8.04 23.26
CA LYS A 8 0.38 -8.74 23.39
C LYS A 8 -0.06 -9.50 22.13
N ALA A 9 0.41 -9.11 20.94
CA ALA A 9 0.14 -9.84 19.70
C ALA A 9 0.94 -11.15 19.58
N LEU A 10 2.01 -11.31 20.39
CA LEU A 10 2.88 -12.49 20.39
C LEU A 10 2.38 -13.62 21.33
N GLU A 11 1.40 -13.32 22.19
CA GLU A 11 0.75 -14.29 23.09
C GLU A 11 -0.44 -15.02 22.42
N GLY A 12 -0.57 -14.91 21.10
CA GLY A 12 -1.46 -15.77 20.31
C GLY A 12 -0.91 -17.20 20.19
N PRO A 13 -1.77 -18.19 19.86
CA PRO A 13 -1.44 -19.62 19.87
C PRO A 13 -0.37 -20.08 18.85
N ALA A 14 0.30 -19.16 18.16
CA ALA A 14 1.43 -19.43 17.28
C ALA A 14 2.82 -19.34 17.98
N GLY A 15 2.87 -19.04 19.28
CA GLY A 15 4.09 -18.71 20.03
C GLY A 15 4.85 -19.87 20.70
N LEU A 16 4.91 -21.08 20.11
CA LEU A 16 5.51 -22.25 20.79
C LEU A 16 6.38 -23.13 19.86
N VAL A 17 7.53 -22.64 19.37
CA VAL A 17 8.57 -23.57 18.83
C VAL A 17 10.03 -23.20 19.14
N ILE A 18 10.38 -21.98 19.53
CA ILE A 18 11.81 -21.63 19.74
C ILE A 18 12.20 -21.76 21.22
N GLY A 19 12.07 -22.97 21.80
CA GLY A 19 12.13 -23.13 23.28
C GLY A 19 13.11 -24.14 23.87
N ALA A 20 13.77 -25.00 23.09
CA ALA A 20 14.45 -26.18 23.67
C ALA A 20 15.96 -26.31 23.43
N PHE A 21 16.57 -25.62 22.46
CA PHE A 21 18.01 -25.84 22.14
C PHE A 21 18.97 -24.70 22.52
N GLY A 22 18.49 -23.52 22.95
CA GLY A 22 19.36 -22.34 23.13
C GLY A 22 19.70 -21.94 24.57
N LYS A 23 18.99 -22.48 25.59
CA LYS A 23 18.97 -21.88 26.94
C LYS A 23 20.30 -21.96 27.68
N GLY A 24 21.08 -23.04 27.48
CA GLY A 24 22.34 -23.25 28.21
C GLY A 24 23.55 -22.43 27.74
N TRP A 25 23.56 -21.97 26.49
CA TRP A 25 24.69 -21.19 25.94
C TRP A 25 24.51 -19.69 26.20
N PHE A 26 23.29 -19.18 26.10
CA PHE A 26 22.96 -17.77 26.37
C PHE A 26 23.14 -17.39 27.85
N ASP A 27 22.74 -18.25 28.79
CA ASP A 27 22.85 -17.96 30.23
C ASP A 27 24.32 -17.84 30.71
N ARG A 28 25.27 -18.44 29.98
CA ARG A 28 26.68 -18.41 30.36
C ARG A 28 27.40 -17.13 29.92
N GLN A 29 26.88 -16.46 28.89
CA GLN A 29 27.48 -15.24 28.34
C GLN A 29 26.97 -13.95 29.02
N VAL A 30 25.77 -13.99 29.61
CA VAL A 30 25.10 -12.80 30.17
C VAL A 30 25.46 -12.52 31.64
N ASN A 31 26.02 -13.51 32.37
CA ASN A 31 26.09 -13.45 33.83
C ASN A 31 27.41 -12.91 34.43
N LYS A 32 28.27 -12.24 33.65
CA LYS A 32 29.45 -11.55 34.20
C LYS A 32 29.52 -10.10 33.73
N SER A 33 29.06 -9.24 34.63
CA SER A 33 29.67 -7.95 35.03
C SER A 33 29.15 -6.58 34.54
N SER A 34 28.04 -6.43 33.80
CA SER A 34 27.62 -5.07 33.33
C SER A 34 26.11 -4.76 33.25
N ALA A 35 25.24 -5.67 33.70
CA ALA A 35 23.84 -5.82 33.28
C ALA A 35 22.79 -4.77 33.75
N ARG A 36 23.14 -3.51 34.02
CA ARG A 36 22.11 -2.46 34.31
C ARG A 36 22.38 -1.07 33.73
N ARG A 37 23.56 -0.81 33.15
CA ARG A 37 23.86 0.47 32.47
C ARG A 37 24.00 0.34 30.95
N THR A 38 24.25 -0.87 30.44
CA THR A 38 24.37 -1.15 29.01
C THR A 38 23.04 -1.39 28.32
N ASP A 39 21.98 -1.76 29.05
CA ASP A 39 20.69 -2.11 28.43
C ASP A 39 20.02 -0.87 27.81
N ALA A 40 20.05 0.28 28.49
CA ALA A 40 19.53 1.53 27.94
C ALA A 40 20.32 2.00 26.70
N GLU A 41 21.64 1.89 26.72
CA GLU A 41 22.49 2.23 25.56
C GLU A 41 22.30 1.24 24.39
N THR A 42 22.08 -0.04 24.70
CA THR A 42 21.83 -1.07 23.69
C THR A 42 20.44 -0.93 23.08
N ASP A 43 19.43 -0.64 23.89
CA ASP A 43 18.06 -0.35 23.46
C ASP A 43 18.03 0.91 22.58
N GLU A 44 18.82 1.93 22.91
CA GLU A 44 18.94 3.14 22.09
C GLU A 44 19.59 2.85 20.73
N ILE A 45 20.62 2.00 20.68
CA ILE A 45 21.26 1.58 19.41
C ILE A 45 20.29 0.78 18.56
N VAL A 46 19.54 -0.16 19.15
CA VAL A 46 18.54 -0.97 18.44
C VAL A 46 17.40 -0.10 17.94
N ALA A 47 16.92 0.85 18.74
CA ALA A 47 15.89 1.80 18.34
C ALA A 47 16.35 2.72 17.19
N ARG A 48 17.59 3.23 17.24
CA ARG A 48 18.17 4.02 16.14
C ARG A 48 18.34 3.21 14.86
N ALA A 49 18.79 1.95 14.97
CA ALA A 49 18.93 1.06 13.83
C ALA A 49 17.56 0.71 13.22
N ALA A 50 16.55 0.47 14.05
CA ALA A 50 15.18 0.25 13.60
C ALA A 50 14.61 1.51 12.92
N ALA A 51 14.79 2.69 13.51
CA ALA A 51 14.37 3.96 12.90
C ALA A 51 15.05 4.19 11.54
N ALA A 52 16.36 3.95 11.44
CA ALA A 52 17.11 4.09 10.18
C ALA A 52 16.61 3.16 9.06
N LEU A 53 15.97 2.04 9.40
CA LEU A 53 15.37 1.12 8.44
C LEU A 53 13.89 1.44 8.15
N VAL A 54 13.14 1.86 9.16
CA VAL A 54 11.70 2.13 9.05
C VAL A 54 11.42 3.47 8.38
N ASP A 55 12.23 4.50 8.64
CA ASP A 55 12.07 5.84 8.05
C ASP A 55 12.09 5.82 6.50
N PRO A 56 13.08 5.20 5.82
CA PRO A 56 13.08 5.15 4.36
C PRO A 56 11.93 4.31 3.81
N LEU A 57 11.49 3.27 4.51
CA LEU A 57 10.32 2.48 4.12
C LEU A 57 9.03 3.29 4.23
N THR A 58 8.84 4.00 5.34
CA THR A 58 7.69 4.88 5.57
C THR A 58 7.62 5.97 4.50
N LYS A 59 8.76 6.59 4.17
CA LYS A 59 8.84 7.58 3.09
C LYS A 59 8.43 6.99 1.74
N ARG A 60 8.92 5.79 1.41
CA ARG A 60 8.55 5.11 0.15
C ARG A 60 7.07 4.74 0.12
N VAL A 61 6.52 4.22 1.21
CA VAL A 61 5.11 3.89 1.32
C VAL A 61 4.25 5.14 1.12
N ASN A 62 4.58 6.25 1.78
CA ASN A 62 3.85 7.51 1.60
C ASN A 62 3.91 8.02 0.15
N GLN A 63 5.10 8.00 -0.46
CA GLN A 63 5.27 8.38 -1.86
C GLN A 63 4.49 7.47 -2.82
N LEU A 64 4.42 6.17 -2.55
CA LEU A 64 3.63 5.24 -3.36
C LEU A 64 2.13 5.50 -3.17
N SER A 65 1.67 5.70 -1.94
CA SER A 65 0.27 6.01 -1.64
C SER A 65 -0.18 7.29 -2.35
N GLU A 66 0.61 8.36 -2.30
CA GLU A 66 0.32 9.62 -3.01
C GLU A 66 0.24 9.41 -4.53
N ARG A 67 1.14 8.59 -5.09
CA ARG A 67 1.12 8.27 -6.53
C ARG A 67 -0.10 7.44 -6.93
N VAL A 68 -0.50 6.50 -6.09
CA VAL A 68 -1.69 5.68 -6.33
C VAL A 68 -2.94 6.55 -6.29
N GLU A 69 -3.10 7.38 -5.27
CA GLU A 69 -4.24 8.30 -5.15
C GLU A 69 -4.34 9.24 -6.34
N LYS A 70 -3.21 9.79 -6.78
CA LYS A 70 -3.16 10.63 -7.99
C LYS A 70 -3.57 9.85 -9.23
N LEU A 71 -3.05 8.64 -9.43
CA LEU A 71 -3.38 7.81 -10.59
C LEU A 71 -4.85 7.37 -10.59
N GLU A 72 -5.42 7.04 -9.43
CA GLU A 72 -6.83 6.70 -9.29
C GLU A 72 -7.72 7.89 -9.66
N THR A 73 -7.35 9.09 -9.20
CA THR A 73 -8.04 10.35 -9.54
C THR A 73 -7.98 10.65 -11.03
N GLU A 74 -6.79 10.55 -11.64
CA GLU A 74 -6.61 10.75 -13.08
C GLU A 74 -7.38 9.72 -13.92
N ASN A 75 -7.40 8.46 -13.47
CA ASN A 75 -8.15 7.38 -14.13
C ASN A 75 -9.66 7.63 -14.05
N ALA A 76 -10.18 8.01 -12.87
CA ALA A 76 -11.59 8.37 -12.71
C ALA A 76 -11.99 9.55 -13.61
N ALA A 77 -11.17 10.62 -13.66
CA ALA A 77 -11.40 11.77 -14.52
C ALA A 77 -11.38 11.38 -16.02
N THR A 78 -10.43 10.53 -16.42
CA THR A 78 -10.31 10.05 -17.80
C THR A 78 -11.51 9.20 -18.21
N LYS A 79 -11.96 8.29 -17.34
CA LYS A 79 -13.16 7.48 -17.57
C LYS A 79 -14.42 8.34 -17.68
N SER A 80 -14.56 9.37 -16.85
CA SER A 80 -15.68 10.31 -16.94
C SER A 80 -15.68 11.03 -18.28
N ARG A 81 -14.55 11.64 -18.67
CA ARG A 81 -14.43 12.34 -19.96
C ARG A 81 -14.67 11.43 -21.16
N LEU A 82 -14.20 10.18 -21.09
CA LEU A 82 -14.46 9.19 -22.15
C LEU A 82 -15.95 8.90 -22.27
N ARG A 83 -16.66 8.73 -21.15
CA ARG A 83 -18.11 8.55 -21.14
C ARG A 83 -18.83 9.75 -21.76
N ASP A 84 -18.49 10.97 -21.33
CA ASP A 84 -19.10 12.20 -21.86
C ASP A 84 -18.87 12.32 -23.38
N ALA A 85 -17.67 12.00 -23.86
CA ALA A 85 -17.35 12.02 -25.28
C ALA A 85 -18.14 10.97 -26.07
N VAL A 86 -18.27 9.74 -25.55
CA VAL A 86 -19.06 8.68 -26.18
C VAL A 86 -20.54 9.06 -26.25
N ASP A 87 -21.10 9.61 -25.17
CA ASP A 87 -22.50 10.03 -25.13
C ASP A 87 -22.78 11.20 -26.06
N TYR A 88 -21.85 12.16 -26.16
CA TYR A 88 -21.91 13.24 -27.14
C TYR A 88 -21.90 12.70 -28.58
N ILE A 89 -20.99 11.78 -28.91
CA ILE A 89 -20.93 11.16 -30.25
C ILE A 89 -22.23 10.43 -30.56
N ARG A 90 -22.77 9.64 -29.63
CA ARG A 90 -24.06 8.94 -29.82
C ARG A 90 -25.21 9.91 -30.07
N THR A 91 -25.27 10.98 -29.29
CA THR A 91 -26.27 12.04 -29.47
C THR A 91 -26.17 12.68 -30.85
N LEU A 92 -24.94 12.96 -31.31
CA LEU A 92 -24.69 13.51 -32.63
C LEU A 92 -25.09 12.53 -33.75
N LEU A 93 -24.74 11.25 -33.62
CA LEU A 93 -25.10 10.23 -34.62
C LEU A 93 -26.62 10.04 -34.71
N LEU A 94 -27.33 10.05 -33.57
CA LEU A 94 -28.78 10.04 -33.54
C LEU A 94 -29.37 11.28 -34.21
N TRP A 95 -28.85 12.47 -33.87
CA TRP A 95 -29.29 13.71 -34.50
C TRP A 95 -29.13 13.68 -36.03
N ILE A 96 -27.97 13.20 -36.52
CA ILE A 96 -27.68 13.03 -37.95
C ILE A 96 -28.68 12.07 -38.59
N SER A 97 -28.95 10.92 -37.95
CA SER A 97 -29.88 9.92 -38.50
C SER A 97 -31.30 10.45 -38.69
N VAL A 98 -31.72 11.43 -37.88
CA VAL A 98 -33.05 12.05 -37.96
C VAL A 98 -33.08 13.20 -38.99
N HIS A 99 -32.01 13.99 -39.10
CA HIS A 99 -32.04 15.26 -39.85
C HIS A 99 -31.34 15.21 -41.21
N ILE A 100 -30.47 14.23 -41.45
CA ILE A 100 -29.72 14.10 -42.71
C ILE A 100 -30.16 12.81 -43.40
N GLN A 101 -31.13 12.96 -44.30
CA GLN A 101 -31.60 11.87 -45.15
C GLN A 101 -30.46 11.43 -46.11
N ASP A 102 -30.41 10.14 -46.44
CA ASP A 102 -29.38 9.49 -47.29
C ASP A 102 -27.96 9.34 -46.69
N LYS A 103 -27.79 9.55 -45.38
CA LYS A 103 -26.54 9.24 -44.68
C LYS A 103 -26.76 8.25 -43.54
N THR A 104 -26.10 7.10 -43.63
CA THR A 104 -26.03 6.14 -42.52
C THR A 104 -24.86 6.50 -41.62
N PRO A 105 -25.07 6.69 -40.30
CA PRO A 105 -23.98 6.94 -39.36
C PRO A 105 -22.98 5.76 -39.33
N PRO A 106 -21.69 6.02 -39.14
CA PRO A 106 -20.71 4.96 -38.98
C PRO A 106 -21.00 4.12 -37.73
N PRO A 107 -20.70 2.80 -37.76
CA PRO A 107 -20.84 1.96 -36.58
C PRO A 107 -19.86 2.38 -35.48
N PRO A 108 -20.17 2.11 -34.20
CA PRO A 108 -19.25 2.37 -33.09
C PRO A 108 -17.90 1.65 -33.29
N PRO A 109 -16.77 2.26 -32.87
CA PRO A 109 -15.48 1.58 -32.87
C PRO A 109 -15.49 0.31 -32.00
N GLY A 110 -14.79 -0.74 -32.42
CA GLY A 110 -14.67 -1.99 -31.65
C GLY A 110 -14.08 -1.76 -30.27
N GLY A 111 -14.68 -2.36 -29.24
CA GLY A 111 -14.30 -2.17 -27.83
C GLY A 111 -15.06 -1.05 -27.10
N LEU A 112 -15.97 -0.33 -27.78
CA LEU A 112 -16.91 0.61 -27.18
C LEU A 112 -18.34 0.04 -27.08
N GLU A 113 -18.50 -1.28 -27.27
CA GLU A 113 -19.73 -2.01 -26.97
C GLU A 113 -19.86 -2.15 -25.44
N ILE A 114 -20.60 -1.23 -24.83
CA ILE A 114 -21.04 -1.27 -23.43
C ILE A 114 -22.55 -1.07 -23.43
#